data_AF-A0A1X7TV24-F1
#
_entry.id   AF-A0A1X7TV24-F1
#
_cell.length_a   1.000
_cell.length_b   1.000
_cell.length_c   1.000
_cell.angle_alpha   90.00
_cell.angle_beta   90.00
_cell.angle_gamma   90.00
#
_symmetry.space_group_name_H-M   'P 1'
#
loop_
_entity.id
_entity.type
_entity.pdbx_description
1 polymer ?
#
loop_
_entity_poly.entity_id
_entity_poly.type
_entity_poly.pdbx_seq_one_letter_code
_entity_poly.pdbx_strand_id
1 'polypeptide(L)'
;MCTSIAVTLLFIVPFIFLGLSGAKLFQFQFIAMYLRPFIEALLGPYKDKHRYWFGLMLIIRTLVHIISASLDSNNTELLLLAFTVIIGFYILGLSLIKPYKIEILSGLELLFGVILLANLIVSLSTSSLSVVKIVASISVSCGGVLCCIILGYHVYIGLNQNRFIRKLLRKKICSIRTKEEHYESLPPLIEENREVVEY
;
A
#
# COMPACT_ATOMS: atom_id res chain seq x y z
N MET A 1 -12.01 -1.97 19.86
CA MET A 1 -12.03 -1.08 18.67
C MET A 1 -11.12 0.17 18.82
N CYS A 2 -10.92 0.74 20.02
CA CYS A 2 -10.08 1.94 20.21
C CYS A 2 -8.59 1.80 19.84
N THR A 3 -8.01 0.59 19.97
CA THR A 3 -6.63 0.31 19.57
C THR A 3 -6.40 0.45 18.06
N SER A 4 -7.44 0.22 17.24
CA SER A 4 -7.33 0.38 15.79
C SER A 4 -7.22 1.85 15.40
N ILE A 5 -8.03 2.73 15.99
CA ILE A 5 -8.09 4.16 15.63
C ILE A 5 -6.77 4.86 15.97
N ALA A 6 -6.19 4.58 17.13
CA ALA A 6 -4.90 5.16 17.53
C ALA A 6 -3.78 4.71 16.59
N VAL A 7 -3.71 3.43 16.23
CA VAL A 7 -2.72 2.90 15.28
C VAL A 7 -2.93 3.51 13.88
N THR A 8 -4.17 3.64 13.45
CA THR A 8 -4.54 4.29 12.19
C THR A 8 -4.11 5.77 12.18
N LEU A 9 -4.35 6.53 13.25
CA LEU A 9 -3.91 7.92 13.34
C LEU A 9 -2.39 8.05 13.39
N LEU A 10 -1.71 7.22 14.19
CA LEU A 10 -0.27 7.30 14.40
C LEU A 10 0.51 6.89 13.13
N PHE A 11 -0.02 5.97 12.33
CA PHE A 11 0.56 5.64 11.02
C PHE A 11 0.13 6.62 9.93
N ILE A 12 -1.14 7.00 9.83
CA ILE A 12 -1.64 7.75 8.66
C ILE A 12 -1.34 9.24 8.74
N VAL A 13 -1.36 9.86 9.93
CA VAL A 13 -1.07 11.30 10.08
C VAL A 13 0.32 11.69 9.55
N PRO A 14 1.41 10.93 9.83
CA PRO A 14 2.70 11.15 9.20
C PRO A 14 2.65 11.10 7.67
N PHE A 15 1.94 10.11 7.09
CA PHE A 15 1.83 9.98 5.63
C PHE A 15 0.96 11.05 4.99
N ILE A 16 -0.10 11.52 5.66
CA ILE A 16 -0.90 12.67 5.22
C ILE A 16 -0.02 13.92 5.19
N PHE A 17 0.73 14.17 6.28
CA PHE A 17 1.60 15.33 6.37
C PHE A 17 2.71 15.29 5.30
N LEU A 18 3.30 14.12 5.05
CA LEU A 18 4.27 13.93 3.97
C LEU A 18 3.65 14.12 2.57
N GLY A 19 2.42 13.66 2.36
CA GLY A 19 1.72 13.74 1.08
C GLY A 19 1.27 15.16 0.71
N LEU A 20 0.74 15.94 1.66
CA LEU A 20 0.32 17.32 1.41
C LEU A 20 1.49 18.30 1.47
N SER A 21 2.34 18.17 2.49
CA SER A 21 3.41 19.14 2.74
C SER A 21 4.69 18.80 2.00
N GLY A 22 4.79 17.68 1.28
CA GLY A 22 6.03 17.22 0.65
C GLY A 22 6.77 18.29 -0.16
N ALA A 23 6.05 19.17 -0.86
CA ALA A 23 6.65 20.30 -1.60
C ALA A 23 7.19 21.43 -0.69
N LYS A 24 6.52 21.73 0.42
CA LYS A 24 6.97 22.73 1.42
C LYS A 24 7.98 22.16 2.42
N LEU A 25 7.96 20.85 2.67
CA LEU A 25 8.85 20.16 3.62
C LEU A 25 10.31 20.19 3.16
N PHE A 26 10.56 20.35 1.86
CA PHE A 26 11.89 20.60 1.30
C PHE A 26 12.52 21.92 1.74
N GLN A 27 11.77 22.85 2.36
CA GLN A 27 12.35 24.08 2.92
C GLN A 27 13.25 23.82 4.15
N PHE A 28 13.05 22.70 4.86
CA PHE A 28 13.89 22.33 5.99
C PHE A 28 14.96 21.32 5.56
N GLN A 29 16.21 21.79 5.40
CA GLN A 29 17.33 21.01 4.83
C GLN A 29 17.61 19.68 5.55
N PHE A 30 17.48 19.63 6.87
CA PHE A 30 17.76 18.43 7.66
C PHE A 30 16.72 17.32 7.45
N ILE A 31 15.44 17.71 7.43
CA ILE A 31 14.29 16.83 7.20
C ILE A 31 14.29 16.36 5.74
N ALA A 32 14.61 17.29 4.82
CA ALA A 32 14.76 16.98 3.40
C ALA A 32 15.82 15.90 3.14
N MET A 33 16.97 15.92 3.82
CA MET A 33 18.05 14.95 3.54
C MET A 33 17.63 13.50 3.82
N TYR A 34 16.88 13.25 4.90
CA TYR A 34 16.45 11.90 5.30
C TYR A 34 15.13 11.46 4.64
N LEU A 35 14.18 12.39 4.48
CA LEU A 35 12.85 12.06 3.95
C LEU A 35 12.74 12.18 2.44
N ARG A 36 13.66 12.87 1.76
CA ARG A 36 13.69 12.97 0.30
C ARG A 36 13.54 11.63 -0.43
N PRO A 37 14.32 10.57 -0.11
CA PRO A 37 14.15 9.30 -0.81
C PRO A 37 12.77 8.66 -0.59
N PHE A 38 12.16 8.86 0.57
CA PHE A 38 10.80 8.37 0.86
C PHE A 38 9.75 9.20 0.12
N ILE A 39 9.84 10.52 0.19
CA ILE A 39 8.91 11.43 -0.49
C ILE A 39 9.00 11.25 -2.02
N GLU A 40 10.20 11.09 -2.57
CA GLU A 40 10.36 10.81 -4.01
C GLU A 40 9.81 9.43 -4.40
N ALA A 41 9.91 8.41 -3.54
CA ALA A 41 9.28 7.12 -3.78
C ALA A 41 7.74 7.19 -3.73
N LEU A 42 7.20 7.93 -2.76
CA LEU A 42 5.77 8.13 -2.56
C LEU A 42 5.15 8.96 -3.69
N LEU A 43 5.79 10.08 -4.06
CA LEU A 43 5.31 11.01 -5.08
C LEU A 43 5.74 10.61 -6.51
N GLY A 44 6.71 9.72 -6.66
CA GLY A 44 7.31 9.30 -7.93
C GLY A 44 6.30 8.94 -9.03
N PRO A 45 5.30 8.09 -8.77
CA PRO A 45 4.36 7.66 -9.81
C PRO A 45 3.28 8.71 -10.13
N TYR A 46 3.15 9.76 -9.32
CA TYR A 46 2.22 10.86 -9.57
C TYR A 46 2.83 11.88 -10.54
N LYS A 47 1.98 12.52 -11.33
CA LYS A 47 2.35 13.69 -12.13
C LYS A 47 2.76 14.84 -11.20
N ASP A 48 3.72 15.67 -11.61
CA ASP A 48 4.25 16.73 -10.76
C ASP A 48 3.18 17.74 -10.32
N LYS A 49 2.19 17.99 -11.19
CA LYS A 49 1.01 18.81 -10.90
C LYS A 49 0.06 18.18 -9.88
N HIS A 50 0.08 16.86 -9.71
CA HIS A 50 -0.88 16.09 -8.90
C HIS A 50 -0.23 15.35 -7.73
N ARG A 51 0.96 15.78 -7.28
CA ARG A 51 1.65 15.17 -6.13
C ARG A 51 0.82 15.24 -4.83
N TYR A 52 -0.02 16.25 -4.68
CA TYR A 52 -0.95 16.39 -3.54
C TYR A 52 -2.05 15.32 -3.51
N TRP A 53 -2.26 14.61 -4.62
CA TRP A 53 -3.34 13.62 -4.76
C TRP A 53 -3.20 12.49 -3.74
N PHE A 54 -1.99 12.02 -3.50
CA PHE A 54 -1.71 11.00 -2.49
C PHE A 54 -2.17 11.42 -1.08
N GLY A 55 -1.81 12.64 -0.67
CA GLY A 55 -2.21 13.19 0.63
C GLY A 55 -3.73 13.40 0.73
N LEU A 56 -4.33 13.95 -0.33
CA LEU A 56 -5.78 14.14 -0.41
C LEU A 56 -6.54 12.80 -0.26
N MET A 57 -6.06 11.76 -0.93
CA MET A 57 -6.63 10.42 -0.86
C MET A 57 -6.56 9.81 0.54
N LEU A 58 -5.44 9.99 1.24
CA LEU A 58 -5.31 9.55 2.62
C LEU A 58 -6.25 10.31 3.56
N ILE A 59 -6.45 11.61 3.37
CA ILE A 59 -7.41 12.40 4.16
C ILE A 59 -8.82 11.85 3.96
N ILE A 60 -9.27 11.71 2.72
CA ILE A 60 -10.62 11.22 2.41
C ILE A 60 -10.84 9.85 3.05
N ARG A 61 -9.88 8.93 2.90
CA ARG A 61 -9.94 7.58 3.49
C ARG A 61 -9.96 7.61 5.03
N THR A 62 -9.21 8.52 5.65
CA THR A 62 -9.17 8.66 7.11
C THR A 62 -10.46 9.24 7.66
N LEU A 63 -11.00 10.29 7.02
CA LEU A 63 -12.29 10.87 7.38
C LEU A 63 -13.40 9.83 7.28
N VAL A 64 -13.41 9.05 6.19
CA VAL A 64 -14.31 7.91 6.00
C VAL A 64 -14.21 6.93 7.16
N HIS A 65 -12.99 6.55 7.56
CA HIS A 65 -12.78 5.61 8.65
C HIS A 65 -13.21 6.16 10.02
N ILE A 66 -12.90 7.42 10.31
CA ILE A 66 -13.30 8.10 11.55
C ILE A 66 -14.82 8.20 11.64
N ILE A 67 -15.49 8.59 10.56
CA ILE A 67 -16.96 8.66 10.50
C ILE A 67 -17.55 7.26 10.70
N SER A 68 -17.00 6.24 10.04
CA SER A 68 -17.42 4.84 10.24
C SER A 68 -17.27 4.36 11.69
N ALA A 69 -16.20 4.78 12.37
CA ALA A 69 -15.90 4.34 13.72
C ALA A 69 -16.64 5.13 14.80
N SER A 70 -17.13 6.33 14.48
CA SER A 70 -17.79 7.24 15.44
C SER A 70 -19.31 7.12 15.43
N LEU A 71 -19.91 6.49 14.41
CA LEU A 71 -21.35 6.25 14.36
C LEU A 71 -21.71 4.91 14.99
N ASP A 72 -22.28 4.95 16.18
CA ASP A 72 -22.91 3.80 16.83
C ASP A 72 -24.22 3.41 16.10
N SER A 73 -24.23 2.16 15.63
CA SER A 73 -25.28 1.22 15.17
C SER A 73 -26.66 1.67 14.61
N ASN A 74 -27.15 2.89 14.83
CA ASN A 74 -28.55 3.24 14.55
C ASN A 74 -28.82 3.69 13.10
N ASN A 75 -27.80 4.04 12.31
CA ASN A 75 -27.97 4.57 10.95
C ASN A 75 -27.01 3.94 9.93
N THR A 76 -26.85 2.62 9.98
CA THR A 76 -25.95 1.86 9.10
C THR A 76 -26.24 2.07 7.61
N GLU A 77 -27.51 2.21 7.21
CA GLU A 77 -27.88 2.47 5.81
C GLU A 77 -27.44 3.84 5.30
N LEU A 78 -27.64 4.90 6.10
CA LEU A 78 -27.23 6.26 5.75
C LEU A 78 -25.71 6.36 5.64
N LEU A 79 -24.98 5.63 6.48
CA LEU A 79 -23.54 5.50 6.42
C LEU A 79 -23.08 4.79 5.13
N LEU A 80 -23.70 3.66 4.77
CA LEU A 80 -23.41 2.96 3.51
C LEU A 80 -23.70 3.83 2.29
N LEU A 81 -24.80 4.59 2.32
CA LEU A 81 -25.15 5.54 1.27
C LEU A 81 -24.08 6.63 1.15
N ALA A 82 -23.67 7.24 2.27
CA ALA A 82 -22.62 8.25 2.29
C ALA A 82 -21.29 7.70 1.72
N PHE A 83 -20.91 6.46 2.08
CA PHE A 83 -19.73 5.83 1.51
C PHE A 83 -19.84 5.56 0.03
N THR A 84 -21.02 5.13 -0.44
CA THR A 84 -21.27 4.90 -1.87
C THR A 84 -21.08 6.19 -2.66
N VAL A 85 -21.59 7.31 -2.14
CA VAL A 85 -21.44 8.63 -2.76
C VAL A 85 -19.99 9.09 -2.76
N ILE A 86 -19.28 8.98 -1.63
CA ILE A 86 -17.87 9.37 -1.53
C ILE A 86 -16.98 8.55 -2.49
N ILE A 87 -17.17 7.22 -2.54
CA ILE A 87 -16.42 6.35 -3.44
C ILE A 87 -16.78 6.65 -4.90
N GLY A 88 -18.04 6.96 -5.21
CA GLY A 88 -18.46 7.40 -6.54
C GLY A 88 -17.74 8.67 -7.00
N PHE A 89 -17.72 9.72 -6.15
CA PHE A 89 -16.97 10.95 -6.43
C PHE A 89 -15.47 10.69 -6.58
N TYR A 90 -14.92 9.77 -5.79
CA TYR A 90 -13.54 9.36 -5.90
C TYR A 90 -13.22 8.74 -7.27
N ILE A 91 -14.01 7.77 -7.73
CA ILE A 91 -13.82 7.13 -9.04
C ILE A 91 -13.94 8.17 -10.17
N LEU A 92 -14.90 9.08 -10.05
CA LEU A 92 -15.08 10.17 -11.01
C LEU A 92 -13.85 11.09 -11.04
N GLY A 93 -13.37 11.51 -9.87
CA GLY A 93 -12.17 12.34 -9.75
C GLY A 93 -10.92 11.66 -10.34
N LEU A 94 -10.76 10.36 -10.08
CA LEU A 94 -9.65 9.57 -10.63
C LEU A 94 -9.70 9.49 -12.17
N SER A 95 -10.89 9.29 -12.72
CA SER A 95 -11.14 9.18 -14.17
C SER A 95 -10.87 10.49 -14.91
N LEU A 96 -11.23 11.62 -14.30
CA LEU A 96 -11.09 12.95 -14.89
C LEU A 96 -9.67 13.51 -14.76
N ILE A 97 -9.05 13.36 -13.58
CA ILE A 97 -7.78 14.01 -13.27
C ILE A 97 -6.59 13.18 -13.75
N LYS A 98 -6.72 11.84 -13.79
CA LYS A 98 -5.66 10.89 -14.17
C LYS A 98 -4.32 11.27 -13.51
N PRO A 99 -4.24 11.20 -12.17
CA PRO A 99 -3.14 11.76 -11.39
C PRO A 99 -1.82 11.00 -11.58
N TYR A 100 -1.88 9.75 -12.05
CA TYR A 100 -0.74 8.90 -12.30
C TYR A 100 -0.05 9.20 -13.63
N LYS A 101 1.29 9.09 -13.65
CA LYS A 101 2.08 9.12 -14.88
C LYS A 101 1.85 7.89 -15.75
N ILE A 102 1.52 6.77 -15.12
CA ILE A 102 1.40 5.46 -15.75
C ILE A 102 -0.08 5.06 -15.72
N GLU A 103 -0.63 4.79 -16.89
CA GLU A 103 -2.07 4.51 -17.05
C GLU A 103 -2.48 3.20 -16.37
N ILE A 104 -1.59 2.20 -16.34
CA ILE A 104 -1.82 0.92 -15.66
C ILE A 104 -2.13 1.14 -14.18
N LEU A 105 -1.37 2.02 -13.51
CA LEU A 105 -1.57 2.28 -12.08
C LEU A 105 -2.89 3.01 -11.84
N SER A 106 -3.26 3.93 -12.72
CA SER A 106 -4.58 4.56 -12.71
C SER A 106 -5.71 3.56 -12.92
N GLY A 107 -5.51 2.57 -13.81
CA GLY A 107 -6.46 1.50 -14.08
C GLY A 107 -6.64 0.54 -12.91
N LEU A 108 -5.54 0.12 -12.26
CA LEU A 108 -5.59 -0.71 -11.05
C LEU A 108 -6.33 0.00 -9.91
N GLU A 109 -6.06 1.28 -9.72
CA GLU A 109 -6.71 2.06 -8.66
C GLU A 109 -8.19 2.32 -8.94
N LEU A 110 -8.56 2.50 -10.21
CA LEU A 110 -9.94 2.59 -10.65
C LEU A 110 -10.66 1.25 -10.45
N LEU A 111 -10.04 0.13 -10.83
CA LEU A 111 -10.58 -1.22 -10.63
C LEU A 111 -10.83 -1.50 -9.14
N PHE A 112 -9.87 -1.14 -8.28
CA PHE A 112 -10.03 -1.25 -6.84
C PHE A 112 -11.22 -0.41 -6.33
N GLY A 113 -11.36 0.82 -6.82
CA GLY A 113 -12.51 1.68 -6.50
C GLY A 113 -13.85 1.07 -6.93
N VAL A 114 -13.92 0.52 -8.15
CA VAL A 114 -15.13 -0.13 -8.68
C VAL A 114 -15.50 -1.37 -7.88
N ILE A 115 -14.53 -2.19 -7.48
CA ILE A 115 -14.76 -3.38 -6.63
C ILE A 115 -15.35 -2.96 -5.27
N LEU A 116 -14.82 -1.89 -4.67
CA LEU A 116 -15.37 -1.35 -3.42
C LEU A 116 -16.78 -0.80 -3.59
N LEU A 117 -17.04 -0.06 -4.69
CA LEU A 117 -18.36 0.49 -4.97
C LEU A 117 -19.38 -0.63 -5.18
N ALA A 118 -19.03 -1.67 -5.94
CA ALA A 118 -19.89 -2.84 -6.15
C ALA A 118 -20.23 -3.54 -4.82
N ASN A 119 -19.26 -3.69 -3.93
CA ASN A 119 -19.49 -4.27 -2.60
C ASN A 119 -20.47 -3.43 -1.76
N LEU A 120 -20.35 -2.10 -1.79
CA LEU A 120 -21.28 -1.20 -1.10
C LEU A 120 -22.69 -1.27 -1.68
N ILE A 121 -22.83 -1.30 -3.00
CA ILE A 121 -24.14 -1.42 -3.68
C ILE A 121 -24.81 -2.74 -3.32
N VAL A 122 -24.07 -3.85 -3.33
CA VAL A 122 -24.59 -5.16 -2.91
C VAL A 122 -25.04 -5.13 -1.45
N SER A 123 -24.25 -4.48 -0.59
CA SER A 123 -24.56 -4.33 0.83
C SER A 123 -25.80 -3.45 1.10
N LEU A 124 -26.11 -2.50 0.20
CA LEU A 124 -27.32 -1.68 0.24
C LEU A 124 -28.55 -2.40 -0.33
N SER A 125 -28.33 -3.26 -1.33
CA SER A 125 -29.42 -3.87 -2.11
C SER A 125 -29.89 -5.21 -1.52
N THR A 126 -29.06 -5.85 -0.69
CA THR A 126 -29.29 -7.21 -0.22
C THR A 126 -29.52 -7.23 1.28
N SER A 127 -30.69 -7.73 1.71
CA SER A 127 -31.01 -7.95 3.12
C SER A 127 -30.45 -9.27 3.67
N SER A 128 -29.91 -10.15 2.81
CA SER A 128 -29.27 -11.40 3.24
C SER A 128 -27.82 -11.18 3.70
N LEU A 129 -27.64 -11.27 5.02
CA LEU A 129 -26.38 -11.04 5.70
C LEU A 129 -25.28 -12.04 5.27
N SER A 130 -25.65 -13.23 4.80
CA SER A 130 -24.74 -14.24 4.25
C SER A 130 -24.12 -13.81 2.92
N VAL A 131 -24.91 -13.26 2.00
CA VAL A 131 -24.42 -12.79 0.69
C VAL A 131 -23.50 -11.59 0.87
N VAL A 132 -23.88 -10.64 1.73
CA VAL A 132 -23.05 -9.48 2.07
C VAL A 132 -21.70 -9.91 2.63
N LYS A 133 -21.66 -10.90 3.54
CA LYS A 133 -20.41 -11.43 4.09
C LYS A 133 -19.52 -12.08 3.03
N ILE A 134 -20.10 -12.89 2.14
CA ILE A 134 -19.35 -13.56 1.07
C ILE A 134 -18.75 -12.53 0.11
N VAL A 135 -19.56 -11.58 -0.35
CA VAL A 135 -19.13 -10.53 -1.28
C VAL A 135 -18.09 -9.61 -0.63
N ALA A 136 -18.26 -9.26 0.64
CA ALA A 136 -17.27 -8.49 1.39
C ALA A 136 -15.95 -9.25 1.53
N SER A 137 -15.98 -10.55 1.84
CA SER A 137 -14.79 -11.39 1.94
C SER A 137 -14.01 -11.45 0.63
N ILE A 138 -14.70 -11.69 -0.49
CA ILE A 138 -14.10 -11.72 -1.83
C ILE A 138 -13.51 -10.36 -2.20
N SER A 139 -14.26 -9.28 -1.95
CA SER A 139 -13.86 -7.91 -2.24
C SER A 139 -12.62 -7.50 -1.41
N VAL A 140 -12.58 -7.83 -0.12
CA VAL A 140 -11.44 -7.54 0.76
C VAL A 140 -10.21 -8.35 0.35
N SER A 141 -10.37 -9.62 0.00
CA SER A 141 -9.26 -10.46 -0.47
C SER A 141 -8.67 -9.93 -1.78
N CYS A 142 -9.52 -9.67 -2.78
CA CYS A 142 -9.10 -9.10 -4.06
C CYS A 142 -8.46 -7.72 -3.88
N GLY A 143 -9.08 -6.86 -3.06
CA GLY A 143 -8.56 -5.54 -2.73
C GLY A 143 -7.22 -5.58 -2.01
N GLY A 144 -7.01 -6.56 -1.12
CA GLY A 144 -5.74 -6.80 -0.45
C GLY A 144 -4.62 -7.14 -1.45
N VAL A 145 -4.89 -8.04 -2.40
CA VAL A 145 -3.92 -8.39 -3.46
C VAL A 145 -3.57 -7.18 -4.32
N LEU A 146 -4.58 -6.41 -4.77
CA LEU A 146 -4.36 -5.19 -5.55
C LEU A 146 -3.55 -4.16 -4.77
N CYS A 147 -3.83 -3.99 -3.47
CA CYS A 147 -3.07 -3.11 -2.59
C CYS A 147 -1.60 -3.55 -2.48
N CYS A 148 -1.34 -4.86 -2.31
CA CYS A 148 0.02 -5.40 -2.27
C CYS A 148 0.77 -5.15 -3.60
N ILE A 149 0.11 -5.29 -4.74
CA ILE A 149 0.70 -5.01 -6.06
C ILE A 149 1.05 -3.52 -6.18
N ILE A 150 0.12 -2.63 -5.83
CA ILE A 150 0.33 -1.18 -5.86
C ILE A 150 1.48 -0.79 -4.93
N LEU A 151 1.44 -1.21 -3.67
CA LEU A 151 2.51 -0.93 -2.71
C LEU A 151 3.85 -1.49 -3.16
N GLY A 152 3.88 -2.74 -3.66
CA GLY A 152 5.08 -3.36 -4.22
C GLY A 152 5.65 -2.55 -5.39
N TYR A 153 4.78 -2.00 -6.24
CA TYR A 153 5.17 -1.14 -7.35
C TYR A 153 5.77 0.20 -6.89
N HIS A 154 5.14 0.86 -5.91
CA HIS A 154 5.66 2.08 -5.30
C HIS A 154 7.03 1.84 -4.63
N VAL A 155 7.18 0.72 -3.91
CA VAL A 155 8.45 0.31 -3.31
C VAL A 155 9.48 0.04 -4.40
N TYR A 156 9.14 -0.70 -5.46
CA TYR A 156 10.04 -0.99 -6.56
C TYR A 156 10.57 0.28 -7.23
N ILE A 157 9.70 1.24 -7.55
CA ILE A 157 10.10 2.54 -8.08
C ILE A 157 11.00 3.29 -7.09
N GLY A 158 10.60 3.35 -5.82
CA GLY A 158 11.39 4.01 -4.77
C GLY A 158 12.80 3.44 -4.60
N LEU A 159 12.91 2.11 -4.64
CA LEU A 159 14.19 1.40 -4.58
C LEU A 159 15.04 1.63 -5.83
N ASN A 160 14.43 1.65 -7.02
CA ASN A 160 15.15 1.87 -8.28
C ASN A 160 15.66 3.31 -8.41
N GLN A 161 14.91 4.28 -7.88
CA GLN A 161 15.25 5.70 -7.93
C GLN A 161 16.39 6.05 -6.96
N ASN A 162 16.50 5.36 -5.82
CA ASN A 162 17.54 5.61 -4.84
C ASN A 162 18.86 4.90 -5.19
N ARG A 163 19.80 5.64 -5.82
CA ARG A 163 21.12 5.12 -6.25
C ARG A 163 21.91 4.44 -5.12
N PHE A 164 21.75 4.90 -3.87
CA PHE A 164 22.45 4.35 -2.71
C PHE A 164 21.90 2.97 -2.32
N ILE A 165 20.57 2.83 -2.26
CA ILE A 165 19.91 1.55 -1.99
C ILE A 165 20.16 0.57 -3.13
N ARG A 166 20.14 1.04 -4.39
CA ARG A 166 20.51 0.21 -5.55
C ARG A 166 21.94 -0.32 -5.49
N LYS A 167 22.89 0.45 -4.93
CA LYS A 167 24.26 -0.01 -4.66
C LYS A 167 24.30 -1.01 -3.51
N LEU A 168 23.58 -0.77 -2.41
CA LEU A 168 23.50 -1.70 -1.28
C LEU A 168 22.85 -3.04 -1.64
N LEU A 169 21.72 -3.01 -2.37
CA LEU A 169 21.05 -4.21 -2.89
C LEU A 169 21.96 -5.01 -3.82
N ARG A 170 22.64 -4.33 -4.77
CA ARG A 170 23.63 -5.01 -5.63
C ARG A 170 24.76 -5.64 -4.83
N LYS A 171 25.27 -4.96 -3.81
CA LYS A 171 26.34 -5.47 -2.95
C LYS A 171 25.89 -6.70 -2.16
N LYS A 172 24.64 -6.70 -1.65
CA LYS A 172 24.05 -7.81 -0.89
C LYS A 172 23.75 -9.02 -1.78
N ILE A 173 23.18 -8.80 -2.97
CA ILE A 173 22.92 -9.86 -3.96
C ILE A 173 24.23 -10.50 -4.43
N CYS A 174 25.26 -9.70 -4.72
CA CYS A 174 26.57 -10.22 -5.10
C CYS A 174 27.19 -11.05 -3.97
N SER A 175 27.09 -10.58 -2.71
CA SER A 175 27.57 -11.31 -1.54
C SER A 175 26.85 -12.65 -1.32
N ILE A 176 25.57 -12.77 -1.66
CA ILE A 176 24.82 -14.02 -1.54
C ILE A 176 25.28 -15.00 -2.62
N ARG A 177 25.41 -14.52 -3.87
CA ARG A 177 25.91 -15.32 -4.99
C ARG A 177 27.31 -15.87 -4.75
N THR A 178 28.24 -15.07 -4.21
CA THR A 178 29.58 -15.53 -3.86
C THR A 178 29.58 -16.58 -2.74
N LYS A 179 28.60 -16.52 -1.82
CA LYS A 179 28.45 -17.56 -0.80
C LYS A 179 27.95 -18.86 -1.40
N GLU A 180 26.96 -18.82 -2.30
CA GLU A 180 26.46 -20.02 -2.99
C GLU A 180 27.56 -20.70 -3.83
N GLU A 181 28.33 -19.92 -4.61
CA GLU A 181 29.49 -20.43 -5.36
C GLU A 181 30.58 -21.03 -4.44
N HIS A 182 30.72 -20.52 -3.21
CA HIS A 182 31.64 -21.09 -2.22
C HIS A 182 31.13 -22.42 -1.62
N TYR A 183 29.81 -22.55 -1.38
CA TYR A 183 29.22 -23.80 -0.90
C TYR A 183 29.22 -24.90 -1.96
N GLU A 184 29.10 -24.54 -3.24
CA GLU A 184 29.08 -25.47 -4.38
C GLU A 184 30.49 -25.97 -4.78
N SER A 185 31.55 -25.25 -4.36
CA SER A 185 32.95 -25.63 -4.60
C SER A 185 33.59 -26.44 -3.46
N LEU A 186 32.87 -26.65 -2.36
CA LEU A 186 33.32 -27.54 -1.29
C LEU A 186 33.21 -29.00 -1.76
N PRO A 187 34.28 -29.80 -1.65
CA PRO A 187 34.20 -31.22 -1.96
C PRO A 187 33.14 -31.87 -1.06
N PRO A 188 32.38 -32.87 -1.56
CA PRO A 188 31.41 -33.57 -0.74
C PRO A 188 32.14 -34.09 0.50
N LEU A 189 31.65 -33.72 1.69
CA LEU A 189 32.19 -34.22 2.94
C LEU A 189 32.09 -35.74 2.88
N ILE A 190 33.22 -36.38 2.66
CA ILE A 190 33.38 -37.82 2.71
C ILE A 190 32.92 -38.21 4.11
N GLU A 191 31.89 -39.05 4.15
CA GLU A 191 31.23 -39.60 5.32
C GLU A 191 32.14 -40.65 6.02
N GLU A 192 33.39 -40.26 6.25
CA GLU A 192 34.47 -41.06 6.84
C GLU A 192 34.44 -40.85 8.36
N ASN A 193 33.45 -41.44 9.03
CA ASN A 193 33.51 -41.79 10.47
C ASN A 193 32.31 -42.63 10.94
N ARG A 194 31.83 -43.58 10.11
CA ARG A 194 30.81 -44.55 10.54
C ARG A 194 31.29 -46.00 10.54
N GLU A 195 32.58 -46.23 10.77
CA GLU A 195 33.06 -47.56 11.16
C GLU A 195 34.05 -47.43 12.32
N VAL A 196 34.11 -48.48 13.14
CA VAL A 196 34.93 -48.66 14.35
C VAL A 196 34.32 -48.12 15.65
N VAL A 197 33.37 -48.87 16.21
CA VAL A 197 33.55 -49.50 17.54
C VAL A 197 32.79 -50.84 17.54
N GLU A 198 33.45 -51.92 17.11
CA GLU A 198 33.16 -53.26 17.62
C GLU A 198 33.91 -53.43 18.95
N TYR A 199 33.19 -53.72 20.03
CA TYR A 199 33.59 -54.62 21.11
C TYR A 199 32.35 -55.16 21.81
#